data_AF-A0A1B3W5A9-F1
#
_entry.id   AF-A0A1B3W5A9-F1
#
_cell.length_a   1.000
_cell.length_b   1.000
_cell.length_c   1.000
_cell.angle_alpha   90.00
_cell.angle_beta   90.00
_cell.angle_gamma   90.00
#
_symmetry.space_group_name_H-M   'P 1'
#
loop_
_entity.id
_entity.type
_entity.pdbx_description
1 polymer ?
#
loop_
_entity_poly.entity_id
_entity_poly.type
_entity_poly.pdbx_seq_one_letter_code
_entity_poly.pdbx_strand_id
1 'polypeptide(L)'
;MTLRIAIAVLLAANIVTAIGVVHARHQHRQLFVELTRLEHERDELNIEFGRLQLEQATWAESNRIDQVARERLGMKFPEAAEIVVVSP
;
A
#
# COMPACT_ATOMS: atom_id res chain seq x y z
N MET A 1 15.19 -51.70 -34.38
CA MET A 1 13.79 -51.35 -34.03
C MET A 1 13.73 -50.49 -32.77
N THR A 2 14.40 -50.89 -31.68
CA THR A 2 14.55 -50.16 -30.41
C THR A 2 15.01 -48.70 -30.56
N LEU A 3 16.06 -48.44 -31.35
CA LEU A 3 16.57 -47.07 -31.55
C LEU A 3 15.53 -46.12 -32.18
N ARG A 4 14.73 -46.61 -33.15
CA ARG A 4 13.68 -45.82 -33.79
C ARG A 4 12.58 -45.44 -32.81
N ILE A 5 12.20 -46.38 -31.93
CA ILE A 5 11.21 -46.14 -30.87
C ILE A 5 11.76 -45.12 -29.86
N ALA A 6 13.02 -45.26 -29.44
CA ALA A 6 13.66 -44.30 -28.53
C ALA A 6 13.68 -42.88 -29.11
N ILE A 7 14.03 -42.72 -30.39
CA ILE A 7 14.01 -41.42 -31.08
C ILE A 7 12.59 -40.85 -31.14
N ALA A 8 11.58 -41.68 -31.45
CA ALA A 8 10.19 -41.23 -31.48
C ALA A 8 9.70 -40.73 -30.11
N VAL A 9 10.07 -41.43 -29.03
CA VAL A 9 9.75 -41.02 -27.65
C VAL A 9 10.42 -39.70 -27.30
N LEU A 10 11.70 -39.54 -27.64
CA LEU A 10 12.42 -38.29 -27.38
C LEU A 10 11.84 -37.11 -28.16
N LEU A 11 11.44 -37.32 -29.41
CA LEU A 11 10.73 -36.30 -30.21
C LEU A 11 9.40 -35.91 -29.56
N ALA A 12 8.59 -36.89 -29.16
CA ALA A 12 7.33 -36.63 -28.48
C ALA A 12 7.55 -35.86 -27.16
N ALA A 13 8.50 -36.29 -26.34
CA ALA A 13 8.86 -35.59 -25.10
C ALA A 13 9.32 -34.15 -25.35
N ASN A 14 10.10 -33.92 -26.41
CA ASN A 14 10.57 -32.58 -26.78
C ASN A 14 9.41 -31.67 -27.19
N ILE A 15 8.48 -32.17 -28.00
CA ILE A 15 7.28 -31.43 -28.42
C ILE A 15 6.41 -31.08 -27.20
N VAL A 16 6.14 -32.05 -26.32
CA VAL A 16 5.37 -31.84 -25.09
C VAL A 16 6.03 -30.77 -24.22
N THR A 17 7.35 -30.84 -24.06
CA THR A 17 8.11 -29.85 -23.28
C THR A 17 8.04 -28.46 -23.91
N ALA A 18 8.18 -28.34 -25.23
CA ALA A 18 8.09 -27.06 -25.93
C ALA A 18 6.72 -26.40 -25.72
N ILE A 19 5.63 -27.17 -25.85
CA ILE A 19 4.27 -26.70 -25.58
C ILE A 19 4.13 -26.28 -24.12
N GLY A 20 4.65 -27.09 -23.18
CA GLY A 20 4.63 -26.79 -21.75
C GLY A 20 5.32 -25.47 -21.41
N VAL A 21 6.49 -25.20 -22.00
CA VAL A 21 7.23 -23.94 -21.80
C VAL A 21 6.45 -22.73 -22.32
N VAL A 22 5.85 -22.83 -23.51
CA VAL A 22 5.03 -21.74 -24.08
C VAL A 22 3.81 -21.49 -23.19
N HIS A 23 3.14 -22.55 -22.72
CA HIS A 23 2.00 -22.44 -21.83
C HIS A 23 2.39 -21.78 -20.50
N ALA A 24 3.47 -22.24 -19.85
CA ALA A 24 3.98 -21.67 -18.61
C ALA A 24 4.33 -20.18 -18.77
N ARG A 25 4.97 -19.81 -19.89
CA ARG A 25 5.29 -18.40 -20.18
C ARG A 25 4.04 -17.55 -20.39
N HIS A 26 3.01 -18.10 -21.01
CA HIS A 26 1.73 -17.41 -21.19
C HIS A 26 1.02 -17.19 -19.85
N GLN A 27 0.93 -18.23 -19.02
CA GLN A 27 0.36 -18.15 -17.66
C GLN A 27 1.12 -17.14 -16.80
N HIS A 28 2.45 -17.17 -16.81
CA HIS A 28 3.27 -16.20 -16.09
C HIS A 28 2.95 -14.77 -16.54
N ARG A 29 2.78 -14.52 -17.84
CA ARG A 29 2.45 -13.18 -18.34
C ARG A 29 1.09 -12.70 -17.82
N GLN A 30 0.08 -13.57 -17.81
CA GLN A 30 -1.25 -13.21 -17.32
C GLN A 30 -1.22 -12.91 -15.81
N LEU A 31 -0.62 -13.80 -15.02
CA LEU A 31 -0.51 -13.64 -13.57
C LEU A 31 0.30 -12.40 -13.19
N PHE A 32 1.37 -12.11 -13.94
CA PHE A 32 2.18 -10.91 -13.72
C PHE A 32 1.38 -9.63 -13.95
N VAL A 33 0.58 -9.56 -15.02
CA VAL A 33 -0.29 -8.41 -15.28
C VAL A 33 -1.30 -8.21 -14.17
N GLU A 34 -1.93 -9.28 -13.69
CA GLU A 34 -2.89 -9.22 -12.60
C GLU A 34 -2.23 -8.77 -11.28
N LEU A 35 -1.05 -9.32 -10.97
CA LEU A 35 -0.27 -8.91 -9.81
C LEU A 35 0.05 -7.41 -9.86
N THR A 36 0.60 -6.93 -10.98
CA THR A 36 0.93 -5.51 -11.14
C THR A 36 -0.29 -4.61 -11.00
N ARG A 37 -1.47 -5.05 -11.48
CA ARG A 37 -2.72 -4.31 -11.30
C ARG A 37 -3.09 -4.18 -9.83
N LEU A 38 -3.06 -5.28 -9.08
CA LEU A 38 -3.40 -5.29 -7.66
C LEU A 38 -2.39 -4.50 -6.81
N GLU A 39 -1.11 -4.55 -7.16
CA GLU A 39 -0.08 -3.74 -6.52
C GLU A 39 -0.33 -2.24 -6.73
N HIS A 40 -0.72 -1.85 -7.95
CA HIS A 40 -1.05 -0.46 -8.24
C HIS A 40 -2.25 0.04 -7.43
N GLU A 41 -3.32 -0.75 -7.36
CA GLU A 41 -4.51 -0.42 -6.56
C GLU A 41 -4.17 -0.29 -5.06
N ARG A 42 -3.34 -1.20 -4.53
CA ARG A 42 -2.84 -1.11 -3.15
C ARG A 42 -2.05 0.19 -2.93
N ASP A 43 -1.19 0.55 -3.87
CA ASP A 43 -0.35 1.73 -3.74
C ASP A 43 -1.19 3.02 -3.80
N GLU A 44 -2.23 3.09 -4.64
CA GLU A 44 -3.21 4.18 -4.65
C GLU A 44 -3.93 4.31 -3.30
N LEU A 45 -4.41 3.19 -2.73
CA LEU A 45 -5.05 3.17 -1.42
C LEU A 45 -4.10 3.64 -0.30
N ASN A 46 -2.83 3.26 -0.36
CA ASN A 46 -1.83 3.71 0.61
C ASN A 46 -1.57 5.23 0.52
N ILE A 47 -1.56 5.78 -0.69
CA ILE A 47 -1.44 7.23 -0.91
C ILE A 47 -2.66 7.95 -0.31
N GLU A 48 -3.86 7.47 -0.59
CA GLU A 48 -5.09 8.04 -0.05
C GLU A 48 -5.11 7.96 1.48
N PHE A 49 -4.74 6.82 2.05
CA PHE A 49 -4.63 6.66 3.49
C PHE A 49 -3.61 7.61 4.12
N GLY A 50 -2.46 7.81 3.47
CA GLY A 50 -1.46 8.80 3.88
C GLY A 50 -2.03 10.22 3.90
N ARG A 51 -2.78 10.59 2.85
CA ARG A 51 -3.46 11.89 2.79
C ARG A 51 -4.49 12.06 3.90
N LEU A 52 -5.33 11.05 4.13
CA LEU A 52 -6.35 11.09 5.18
C LEU A 52 -5.72 11.23 6.58
N GLN A 53 -4.58 10.59 6.84
CA GLN A 53 -3.84 10.76 8.09
C GLN A 53 -3.34 12.19 8.28
N LEU A 54 -2.82 12.83 7.22
CA LEU A 54 -2.38 14.23 7.28
C LEU A 54 -3.56 15.19 7.52
N GLU A 55 -4.69 14.95 6.84
CA GLU A 55 -5.94 15.67 7.07
C GLU A 55 -6.37 15.51 8.53
N GLN A 56 -6.35 14.30 9.09
CA GLN A 56 -6.74 14.04 10.47
C GLN A 56 -5.79 14.68 11.50
N ALA A 57 -4.48 14.63 11.28
CA ALA A 57 -3.49 15.27 12.15
C ALA A 57 -3.69 16.79 12.20
N THR A 58 -4.00 17.42 11.05
CA THR A 58 -4.28 18.86 10.96
C THR A 58 -5.50 19.26 11.80
N TRP A 59 -6.50 18.37 11.92
CA TRP A 59 -7.73 18.63 12.67
C TRP A 59 -7.61 18.26 14.16
N ALA A 60 -6.67 17.40 14.52
CA ALA A 60 -6.55 16.83 15.86
C ALA A 60 -5.75 17.70 16.85
N GLU A 61 -4.79 18.53 16.40
CA GLU A 61 -3.69 18.89 17.31
C GLU A 61 -3.78 20.25 18.02
N SER A 62 -4.55 21.24 17.54
CA SER A 62 -4.55 22.55 18.23
C SER A 62 -5.85 23.35 18.10
N ASN A 63 -6.41 23.42 16.89
CA ASN A 63 -7.57 24.27 16.63
C ASN A 63 -8.83 23.83 17.39
N ARG A 64 -9.10 22.51 17.45
CA ARG A 64 -10.29 21.99 18.11
C ARG A 64 -10.22 22.12 19.64
N ILE A 65 -9.04 21.96 20.22
CA ILE A 65 -8.84 22.11 21.67
C ILE A 65 -8.98 23.59 22.05
N ASP A 66 -8.34 24.50 21.31
CA ASP A 66 -8.42 25.95 21.56
C ASP A 66 -9.85 26.49 21.36
N GLN A 67 -10.57 26.07 20.32
CA GLN A 67 -11.99 26.42 20.13
C GLN A 67 -12.85 25.91 21.27
N VAL A 68 -12.73 24.64 21.67
CA VAL A 68 -13.52 24.10 22.78
C VAL A 68 -13.18 24.81 24.10
N ALA A 69 -11.90 25.13 24.34
CA ALA A 69 -11.47 25.88 25.51
C ALA A 69 -12.07 27.30 25.54
N ARG A 70 -12.06 28.03 24.44
CA ARG A 70 -12.61 29.39 24.36
C ARG A 70 -14.14 29.41 24.38
N GLU A 71 -14.77 28.57 23.56
CA GLU A 71 -16.22 28.64 23.30
C GLU A 71 -17.05 27.88 24.35
N ARG A 72 -16.58 26.73 24.83
CA ARG A 72 -17.33 25.92 25.82
C ARG A 72 -16.86 26.14 27.24
N LEU A 73 -15.56 26.37 27.45
CA LEU A 73 -14.98 26.55 28.79
C LEU A 73 -14.73 28.03 29.13
N GLY A 74 -14.95 28.96 28.20
CA GLY A 74 -14.75 30.39 28.41
C GLY A 74 -13.30 30.77 28.71
N MET A 75 -12.34 29.91 28.38
CA MET A 75 -10.93 30.14 28.64
C MET A 75 -10.42 31.30 27.78
N LYS A 76 -9.72 32.24 28.41
CA LYS A 76 -9.03 33.36 27.78
C LYS A 76 -7.53 33.23 28.06
N PHE A 77 -6.71 33.80 27.18
CA PHE A 77 -5.29 33.93 27.47
C PHE A 77 -5.10 34.82 28.70
N PRO A 78 -4.28 34.40 29.68
CA PRO A 78 -4.00 35.23 30.85
C PRO A 78 -3.26 36.49 30.45
N GLU A 79 -3.60 37.61 31.08
CA GLU A 79 -2.90 38.87 30.85
C GLU A 79 -1.52 38.85 31.53
N ALA A 80 -0.57 39.67 31.07
CA ALA A 80 0.80 39.66 31.59
C ALA A 80 0.89 39.87 33.12
N ALA A 81 -0.12 40.50 33.72
CA ALA A 81 -0.22 40.71 35.16
C ALA A 81 -0.65 39.45 35.94
N GLU A 82 -1.16 38.43 35.27
CA GLU A 82 -1.68 37.18 35.86
C GLU A 82 -0.65 36.04 35.81
N ILE A 83 0.52 36.26 35.20
CA ILE A 83 1.58 35.25 35.05
C ILE A 83 2.58 35.36 36.21
N VAL A 84 2.60 34.33 37.07
CA VAL A 84 3.59 34.21 38.17
C VAL A 84 4.60 33.11 37.84
N VAL A 85 5.87 33.48 37.71
CA VAL A 85 6.97 32.53 37.50
C VAL A 85 7.41 31.99 38.85
N VAL A 86 7.28 30.68 39.06
CA VAL A 86 7.74 30.02 40.29
C VAL A 86 9.11 29.40 39.99
N SER A 87 10.15 29.88 40.68
CA SER A 87 11.48 29.24 40.66
C SER A 87 11.46 27.97 41.51
N PRO A 88 12.17 26.90 41.09
CA PRO A 88 12.23 25.63 41.81
C PRO A 88 12.87 25.73 43.19
#